data_AF-A0A2D8BVB6-F1
#
_entry.id   AF-A0A2D8BVB6-F1
#
_cell.length_a   1.000
_cell.length_b   1.000
_cell.length_c   1.000
_cell.angle_alpha   90.00
_cell.angle_beta   90.00
_cell.angle_gamma   90.00
#
_symmetry.space_group_name_H-M   'P 1'
#
loop_
_entity.id
_entity.type
_entity.pdbx_description
1 polymer ?
#
loop_
_entity_poly.entity_id
_entity_poly.type
_entity_poly.pdbx_seq_one_letter_code
_entity_poly.pdbx_strand_id
1 'polypeptide(L)'
;MLTLMMAMAIQLQAPPYPWTGEFPPPPGPICGVLDSPVEPDFRFHEGELTRAHYEWAQYQLRVTVPQWIEQGMARGEDEIGWEASMLHENAITLVELYVEYLEVQAAPPEEHAEAVTRFCDWLAHSVRID
;
A
#
# COMPACT_ATOMS: atom_id res chain seq x y z
N MET A 1 -40.89 28.98 23.83
CA MET A 1 -39.61 28.27 23.98
C MET A 1 -39.52 27.26 22.86
N LEU A 2 -38.73 27.54 21.82
CA LEU A 2 -38.46 26.61 20.73
C LEU A 2 -36.97 26.24 20.83
N THR A 3 -36.69 25.03 21.28
CA THR A 3 -35.31 24.54 21.40
C THR A 3 -34.86 24.08 20.02
N LEU A 4 -33.98 24.86 19.40
CA LEU A 4 -33.36 24.53 18.13
C LEU A 4 -32.34 23.39 18.38
N MET A 5 -32.69 22.16 18.01
CA MET A 5 -31.71 21.07 17.97
C MET A 5 -30.88 21.24 16.69
N MET A 6 -29.65 21.73 16.87
CA MET A 6 -28.66 21.81 15.80
C MET A 6 -28.15 20.40 15.53
N ALA A 7 -28.74 19.72 14.55
CA ALA A 7 -28.19 18.48 14.02
C ALA A 7 -26.87 18.80 13.31
N MET A 8 -25.74 18.45 13.93
CA MET A 8 -24.45 18.43 13.24
C MET A 8 -24.51 17.29 12.22
N ALA A 9 -24.85 17.63 10.98
CA ALA A 9 -24.58 16.79 9.83
C ALA A 9 -23.06 16.79 9.65
N ILE A 10 -22.39 15.78 10.19
CA ILE A 10 -21.03 15.44 9.76
C ILE A 10 -21.19 15.00 8.30
N GLN A 11 -20.88 15.91 7.38
CA GLN A 11 -20.71 15.53 5.98
C GLN A 11 -19.50 14.61 5.95
N LEU A 12 -19.76 13.32 5.72
CA LEU A 12 -18.76 12.37 5.21
C LEU A 12 -18.30 12.94 3.86
N GLN A 13 -17.35 13.86 3.89
CA GLN A 13 -16.62 14.24 2.69
C GLN A 13 -15.93 12.98 2.23
N ALA A 14 -16.25 12.55 1.00
CA ALA A 14 -15.46 11.54 0.32
C ALA A 14 -13.97 11.95 0.42
N PRO A 15 -13.02 10.99 0.50
CA PRO A 15 -11.61 11.33 0.49
C PRO A 15 -11.34 12.34 -0.65
N PRO A 16 -10.48 13.35 -0.42
CA PRO A 16 -10.34 14.50 -1.32
C PRO A 16 -9.87 14.17 -2.74
N TYR A 17 -9.57 12.89 -3.00
CA TYR A 17 -9.11 12.40 -4.30
C TYR A 17 -10.14 11.42 -4.87
N PRO A 18 -11.13 11.90 -5.65
CA PRO A 18 -11.94 11.01 -6.46
C PRO A 18 -11.03 10.48 -7.58
N TRP A 19 -10.50 9.28 -7.41
CA TRP A 19 -9.76 8.62 -8.47
C TRP A 19 -10.73 8.29 -9.61
N THR A 20 -10.66 9.07 -10.70
CA THR A 20 -11.64 9.09 -11.80
C THR A 20 -11.08 8.61 -13.15
N GLY A 21 -9.84 8.10 -13.21
CA GLY A 21 -9.18 7.74 -14.48
C GLY A 21 -8.11 6.67 -14.34
N GLU A 22 -7.58 6.23 -15.49
CA GLU A 22 -6.56 5.18 -15.64
C GLU A 22 -5.45 5.20 -14.58
N PHE A 23 -4.97 4.00 -14.25
CA PHE A 23 -3.87 3.83 -13.30
C PHE A 23 -2.62 4.55 -13.81
N PRO A 24 -1.97 5.36 -12.95
CA PRO A 24 -0.77 6.06 -13.36
C PRO A 24 0.30 5.03 -13.73
N PRO A 25 1.04 5.22 -14.84
CA PRO A 25 2.04 4.27 -15.30
C PRO A 25 3.09 4.05 -14.21
N PRO A 26 3.64 2.83 -14.07
CA PRO A 26 4.66 2.56 -13.07
C PRO A 26 5.78 3.59 -13.22
N PRO A 27 6.25 4.16 -12.12
CA PRO A 27 7.19 5.25 -12.20
C PRO A 27 8.50 4.70 -12.77
N GLY A 28 9.09 5.43 -13.72
CA GLY A 28 10.56 5.46 -13.78
C GLY A 28 11.07 5.86 -12.39
N PRO A 29 12.30 5.50 -12.02
CA PRO A 29 12.68 5.44 -10.61
C PRO A 29 12.37 6.73 -9.83
N ILE A 30 11.46 6.64 -8.86
CA ILE A 30 11.03 7.77 -8.02
C ILE A 30 12.21 8.22 -7.17
N CYS A 31 12.93 7.24 -6.63
CA CYS A 31 14.09 7.49 -5.79
C CYS A 31 15.37 7.75 -6.59
N GLY A 32 15.30 7.75 -7.93
CA GLY A 32 16.46 7.73 -8.83
C GLY A 32 17.11 9.08 -9.17
N VAL A 33 16.77 10.19 -8.51
CA VAL A 33 17.30 11.54 -8.84
C VAL A 33 17.87 12.29 -7.62
N LEU A 34 17.68 11.78 -6.40
CA LEU A 34 18.22 12.35 -5.16
C LEU A 34 19.32 11.42 -4.62
N ASP A 35 20.15 11.90 -3.67
CA ASP A 35 21.00 11.05 -2.82
C ASP A 35 20.09 10.16 -1.95
N SER A 36 19.45 9.18 -2.58
CA SER A 36 18.43 8.35 -1.97
C SER A 36 19.09 7.32 -1.05
N PRO A 37 18.55 7.12 0.17
CA PRO A 37 19.02 6.06 1.06
C PRO A 37 18.65 4.65 0.57
N VAL A 38 17.90 4.53 -0.53
CA VAL A 38 17.39 3.25 -1.04
C VAL A 38 18.49 2.48 -1.76
N GLU A 39 18.88 1.34 -1.21
CA GLU A 39 19.83 0.43 -1.85
C GLU A 39 19.25 -0.13 -3.18
N PRO A 40 20.09 -0.46 -4.18
CA PRO A 40 19.62 -1.01 -5.46
C PRO A 40 18.71 -2.23 -5.32
N ASP A 41 18.98 -3.06 -4.31
CA ASP A 41 18.24 -4.30 -4.03
C ASP A 41 16.85 -4.05 -3.44
N PHE A 42 16.47 -2.83 -3.07
CA PHE A 42 15.09 -2.48 -2.68
C PHE A 42 14.28 -1.90 -3.84
N ARG A 43 14.97 -1.41 -4.88
CA ARG A 43 14.34 -0.74 -6.03
C ARG A 43 13.58 -1.67 -6.96
N PHE A 44 13.71 -2.99 -6.81
CA PHE A 44 12.88 -3.94 -7.57
C PHE A 44 11.39 -3.70 -7.31
N HIS A 45 11.02 -3.29 -6.10
CA HIS A 45 9.63 -2.97 -5.77
C HIS A 45 9.10 -1.79 -6.60
N GLU A 46 9.94 -0.83 -7.03
CA GLU A 46 9.50 0.27 -7.94
C GLU A 46 8.88 -0.29 -9.24
N GLY A 47 9.44 -1.39 -9.75
CA GLY A 47 8.89 -2.09 -10.93
C GLY A 47 7.65 -2.95 -10.63
N GLU A 48 7.41 -3.26 -9.36
CA GLU A 48 6.25 -4.02 -8.91
C GLU A 48 5.03 -3.11 -8.66
N LEU A 49 5.17 -1.78 -8.60
CA LEU A 49 4.09 -0.82 -8.36
C LEU A 49 3.15 -0.63 -9.55
N THR A 50 2.46 -1.71 -9.91
CA THR A 50 1.44 -1.75 -10.95
C THR A 50 0.08 -2.06 -10.34
N ARG A 51 -0.99 -1.66 -11.05
CA ARG A 51 -2.35 -2.09 -10.72
C ARG A 51 -2.45 -3.59 -10.50
N ALA A 52 -1.84 -4.38 -11.39
CA ALA A 52 -1.97 -5.82 -11.39
C ALA A 52 -1.37 -6.44 -10.12
N HIS A 53 -0.20 -5.97 -9.70
CA HIS A 53 0.41 -6.42 -8.44
C HIS A 53 -0.34 -5.92 -7.21
N TYR A 54 -0.87 -4.70 -7.23
CA TYR A 54 -1.75 -4.22 -6.16
C TYR A 54 -3.02 -5.08 -6.02
N GLU A 55 -3.70 -5.36 -7.13
CA GLU A 55 -4.89 -6.23 -7.15
C GLU A 55 -4.56 -7.66 -6.73
N TRP A 56 -3.41 -8.18 -7.15
CA TRP A 56 -2.89 -9.46 -6.70
C TRP A 56 -2.66 -9.47 -5.18
N ALA A 57 -1.97 -8.47 -4.64
CA ALA A 57 -1.66 -8.37 -3.21
C ALA A 57 -2.95 -8.27 -2.37
N GLN A 58 -3.88 -7.42 -2.79
CA GLN A 58 -5.21 -7.31 -2.21
C GLN A 58 -5.99 -8.64 -2.26
N TYR A 59 -5.86 -9.42 -3.33
CA TYR A 59 -6.45 -10.75 -3.42
C TYR A 59 -5.79 -11.72 -2.43
N GLN A 60 -4.46 -11.72 -2.32
CA GLN A 60 -3.75 -12.58 -1.35
C GLN A 60 -4.23 -12.33 0.07
N LEU A 61 -4.33 -11.05 0.48
CA LEU A 61 -4.75 -10.66 1.83
C LEU A 61 -6.21 -11.01 2.12
N ARG A 62 -7.11 -10.85 1.15
CA ARG A 62 -8.55 -11.09 1.36
C ARG A 62 -8.98 -12.54 1.18
N VAL A 63 -8.24 -13.31 0.39
CA VAL A 63 -8.68 -14.64 -0.06
C VAL A 63 -7.65 -15.70 0.28
N THR A 64 -6.45 -15.63 -0.28
CA THR A 64 -5.47 -16.73 -0.18
C THR A 64 -4.97 -16.93 1.25
N VAL A 65 -4.50 -15.88 1.92
CA VAL A 65 -3.94 -15.97 3.28
C VAL A 65 -4.99 -16.49 4.27
N PRO A 66 -6.23 -15.95 4.32
CA PRO A 66 -7.29 -16.52 5.15
C PRO A 66 -7.57 -18.00 4.85
N GLN A 67 -7.66 -18.38 3.57
CA GLN A 67 -7.89 -19.78 3.18
C GLN A 67 -6.77 -20.71 3.64
N TRP A 68 -5.52 -20.28 3.56
CA TRP A 68 -4.38 -21.07 4.02
C TRP A 68 -4.38 -21.22 5.53
N ILE A 69 -4.71 -20.17 6.27
CA ILE A 69 -4.88 -20.23 7.73
C ILE A 69 -6.00 -21.21 8.09
N GLU A 70 -7.17 -21.12 7.44
CA GLU A 70 -8.29 -22.04 7.67
C GLU A 70 -7.92 -23.49 7.36
N GLN A 71 -7.19 -23.74 6.28
CA GLN A 71 -6.71 -25.08 5.92
C GLN A 71 -5.69 -25.62 6.93
N GLY A 72 -4.76 -24.78 7.39
CA GLY A 72 -3.80 -25.15 8.43
C GLY A 72 -4.52 -25.54 9.73
N MET A 73 -5.44 -24.70 10.20
CA MET A 73 -6.26 -25.00 11.38
C MET A 73 -7.07 -26.29 11.21
N ALA A 74 -7.63 -26.55 10.03
CA ALA A 74 -8.34 -27.80 9.74
C ALA A 74 -7.44 -29.04 9.76
N ARG A 75 -6.13 -28.88 9.53
CA ARG A 75 -5.10 -29.93 9.68
C ARG A 75 -4.55 -30.07 11.10
N GLY A 76 -5.01 -29.23 12.03
CA GLY A 76 -4.57 -29.21 13.42
C GLY A 76 -3.32 -28.38 13.67
N GLU A 77 -2.95 -27.49 12.75
CA GLU A 77 -1.90 -26.48 12.97
C GLU A 77 -2.44 -25.41 13.92
N ASP A 78 -1.66 -25.10 14.95
CA ASP A 78 -1.95 -24.15 16.02
C ASP A 78 -1.34 -22.76 15.77
N GLU A 79 -0.56 -22.61 14.70
CA GLU A 79 0.08 -21.37 14.28
C GLU A 79 -0.17 -21.09 12.79
N ILE A 80 -0.03 -19.82 12.40
CA ILE A 80 -0.05 -19.43 10.99
C ILE A 80 1.21 -20.04 10.35
N GLY A 81 1.02 -20.93 9.37
CA GLY A 81 2.13 -21.54 8.64
C GLY A 81 3.06 -20.50 8.03
N TRP A 82 4.36 -20.79 8.02
CA TRP A 82 5.42 -19.92 7.50
C TRP A 82 5.08 -19.30 6.13
N GLU A 83 4.57 -20.12 5.20
CA GLU A 83 4.19 -19.67 3.85
C GLU A 83 3.08 -18.62 3.87
N ALA A 84 2.08 -18.76 4.74
CA ALA A 84 1.00 -17.79 4.89
C ALA A 84 1.50 -16.49 5.52
N SER A 85 2.45 -16.58 6.47
CA SER A 85 3.10 -15.40 7.05
C SER A 85 3.92 -14.63 6.01
N MET A 86 4.75 -15.29 5.21
CA MET A 86 5.54 -14.62 4.16
C MET A 86 4.65 -13.97 3.11
N LEU A 87 3.61 -14.68 2.66
CA LEU A 87 2.66 -14.16 1.68
C LEU A 87 1.91 -12.93 2.21
N HIS A 88 1.54 -12.95 3.50
CA HIS A 88 0.92 -11.82 4.18
C HIS A 88 1.83 -10.59 4.19
N GLU A 89 3.06 -10.73 4.68
CA GLU A 89 4.03 -9.62 4.76
C GLU A 89 4.35 -9.02 3.38
N ASN A 90 4.59 -9.86 2.38
CA ASN A 90 4.85 -9.40 1.01
C ASN A 90 3.65 -8.65 0.42
N ALA A 91 2.44 -9.17 0.64
CA ALA A 91 1.23 -8.55 0.12
C ALA A 91 0.90 -7.23 0.84
N ILE A 92 1.14 -7.13 2.15
CA ILE A 92 1.02 -5.87 2.89
C ILE A 92 2.02 -4.85 2.36
N THR A 93 3.29 -5.23 2.24
CA THR A 93 4.36 -4.35 1.76
C THR A 93 4.03 -3.77 0.39
N LEU A 94 3.56 -4.61 -0.55
CA LEU A 94 3.15 -4.14 -1.88
C LEU A 94 1.94 -3.21 -1.82
N VAL A 95 0.98 -3.45 -0.93
CA VAL A 95 -0.18 -2.55 -0.75
C VAL A 95 0.26 -1.19 -0.21
N GLU A 96 1.09 -1.17 0.82
CA GLU A 96 1.54 0.07 1.47
C GLU A 96 2.42 0.90 0.53
N LEU A 97 3.40 0.28 -0.13
CA LEU A 97 4.21 0.95 -1.15
C LEU A 97 3.36 1.51 -2.29
N TYR A 98 2.29 0.80 -2.67
CA TYR A 98 1.39 1.27 -3.71
C TYR A 98 0.56 2.48 -3.25
N VAL A 99 0.12 2.51 -2.00
CA VAL A 99 -0.60 3.65 -1.42
C VAL A 99 0.32 4.87 -1.36
N GLU A 100 1.54 4.73 -0.83
CA GLU A 100 2.54 5.81 -0.79
C GLU A 100 2.85 6.34 -2.19
N TYR A 101 2.94 5.45 -3.18
CA TYR A 101 3.08 5.86 -4.58
C TYR A 101 1.92 6.73 -5.06
N LEU A 102 0.67 6.34 -4.77
CA LEU A 102 -0.49 7.15 -5.13
C LEU A 102 -0.48 8.51 -4.41
N GLU A 103 0.02 8.58 -3.17
CA GLU A 103 0.22 9.85 -2.47
C GLU A 103 1.24 10.74 -3.20
N VAL A 104 2.37 10.19 -3.64
CA VAL A 104 3.37 10.93 -4.45
C VAL A 104 2.74 11.49 -5.73
N GLN A 105 1.91 10.70 -6.43
CA GLN A 105 1.25 11.13 -7.66
C GLN A 105 0.16 12.19 -7.41
N ALA A 106 -0.49 12.14 -6.26
CA ALA A 106 -1.55 13.08 -5.88
C ALA A 106 -1.03 14.35 -5.18
N ALA A 107 0.23 14.35 -4.75
CA ALA A 107 0.82 15.45 -3.99
C ALA A 107 0.91 16.74 -4.83
N PRO A 108 0.50 17.89 -4.28
CA PRO A 108 0.69 19.18 -4.94
C PRO A 108 2.19 19.54 -5.01
N PRO A 109 2.61 20.45 -5.91
CA PRO A 109 4.02 20.78 -6.12
C PRO A 109 4.81 21.14 -4.85
N GLU A 110 4.17 21.81 -3.90
CA GLU A 110 4.75 22.22 -2.62
C GLU A 110 5.02 21.05 -1.65
N GLU A 111 4.27 19.95 -1.76
CA GLU A 111 4.37 18.78 -0.89
C GLU A 111 5.06 17.59 -1.58
N HIS A 112 5.24 17.66 -2.91
CA HIS A 112 5.74 16.55 -3.71
C HIS A 112 7.10 16.03 -3.26
N ALA A 113 8.04 16.92 -2.89
CA ALA A 113 9.36 16.52 -2.40
C ALA A 113 9.29 15.76 -1.06
N GLU A 114 8.36 16.14 -0.19
CA GLU A 114 8.13 15.44 1.08
C GLU A 114 7.51 14.07 0.85
N ALA A 115 6.49 13.98 -0.02
CA ALA A 115 5.87 12.71 -0.39
C ALA A 115 6.88 11.74 -1.01
N VAL A 116 7.75 12.23 -1.91
CA VAL A 116 8.85 11.42 -2.49
C VAL A 116 9.81 10.93 -1.39
N THR A 117 10.13 11.79 -0.42
CA THR A 117 11.02 11.40 0.69
C THR A 117 10.38 10.29 1.53
N ARG A 118 9.11 10.42 1.92
CA ARG A 118 8.39 9.38 2.67
C ARG A 118 8.31 8.07 1.90
N PHE A 119 7.98 8.13 0.61
CA PHE A 119 7.96 6.96 -0.25
C PHE A 119 9.33 6.26 -0.31
N CYS A 120 10.41 7.01 -0.50
CA CYS A 120 11.76 6.44 -0.57
C CYS A 120 12.23 5.91 0.78
N ASP A 121 11.88 6.57 1.88
CA ASP A 121 12.13 6.04 3.22
C ASP A 121 11.36 4.73 3.43
N TRP A 122 10.10 4.65 3.02
CA TRP A 122 9.33 3.40 3.12
C TRP A 122 9.94 2.29 2.28
N LEU A 123 10.32 2.60 1.04
CA LEU A 123 10.99 1.67 0.12
C LEU A 123 12.33 1.15 0.67
N ALA A 124 13.11 1.98 1.36
CA ALA A 124 14.37 1.57 1.98
C ALA A 124 14.18 0.56 3.12
N HIS A 125 12.98 0.48 3.70
CA HIS A 125 12.65 -0.44 4.79
C HIS A 125 11.75 -1.61 4.35
N SER A 126 11.22 -1.57 3.13
CA SER A 126 10.47 -2.68 2.56
C SER A 126 11.41 -3.83 2.21
N VAL A 127 11.22 -4.97 2.85
CA VAL A 127 11.97 -6.20 2.57
C VAL A 127 11.05 -7.15 1.83
N ARG A 128 11.52 -7.69 0.70
CA ARG A 128 10.89 -8.86 0.11
C ARG A 128 11.34 -10.11 0.86
N ILE A 129 10.36 -10.87 1.33
CA ILE A 129 10.58 -12.10 2.05
C ILE A 129 10.39 -13.25 1.05
N ASP A 130 11.50 -13.83 0.59
CA ASP A 130 11.55 -14.97 -0.35
C ASP A 130 11.55 -16.33 0.35
#